data_AF-A0A9P7T1U9-F1
#
_entry.id   AF-A0A9P7T1U9-F1
#
_cell.length_a   1.000
_cell.length_b   1.000
_cell.length_c   1.000
_cell.angle_alpha   90.00
_cell.angle_beta   90.00
_cell.angle_gamma   90.00
#
_symmetry.space_group_name_H-M   'P 1'
#
loop_
_entity.id
_entity.type
_entity.pdbx_description
1 polymer ?
#
loop_
_entity_poly.entity_id
_entity_poly.type
_entity_poly.pdbx_seq_one_letter_code
_entity_poly.pdbx_strand_id
1 'polypeptide(L)'
;MAAVMPLTTPAPFTRLPVRQALYLLRSFSYSHCLGSSSAPPESPSYVRLPTPPQSDEAKPTRVRGHLPVPRDVFPRLEGDVKIRSYYIERTAARPTRRRDGNSSVQRWKAALAESRRTNLKDGLDALWTRRLQIDNDRNDRVSRKFQQHNKAGAEPEREDDRLTRPTILHSITDTRVYPDPNRFSRANESRTKVLVSDNAKREARRDAIMELYISASNFIVHENELRVEIDKLFTEDYFRQQSQETHRQGSTENTWGIYGRPPSIGNMMETSTGASTKVMDLDESEFDRSAKRQKRIAEDLTGGKME
;
A
#
# COMPACT_ATOMS: atom_id res chain seq x y z
N MET A 1 53.65 -10.46 -3.28
CA MET A 1 53.29 -11.25 -4.47
C MET A 1 52.24 -10.46 -5.25
N ALA A 2 52.69 -9.71 -6.26
CA ALA A 2 51.87 -8.76 -7.00
C ALA A 2 51.23 -9.47 -8.20
N ALA A 3 49.90 -9.56 -8.21
CA ALA A 3 49.14 -10.07 -9.35
C ALA A 3 48.73 -8.88 -10.23
N VAL A 4 49.36 -8.81 -11.40
CA VAL A 4 49.18 -7.79 -12.44
C VAL A 4 47.85 -8.02 -13.15
N MET A 5 47.00 -6.99 -13.17
CA MET A 5 45.78 -6.96 -13.97
C MET A 5 46.09 -6.69 -15.45
N PRO A 6 45.51 -7.41 -16.41
CA PRO A 6 45.63 -7.06 -17.81
C PRO A 6 44.66 -5.92 -18.17
N LEU A 7 45.22 -4.83 -18.70
CA LEU A 7 44.51 -3.72 -19.31
C LEU A 7 43.92 -4.17 -20.67
N THR A 8 42.61 -4.25 -20.77
CA THR A 8 41.90 -4.58 -22.01
C THR A 8 41.79 -3.35 -22.91
N THR A 9 42.47 -3.42 -24.05
CA THR A 9 42.50 -2.41 -25.12
C THR A 9 41.18 -2.31 -25.88
N PRO A 10 40.78 -1.12 -26.39
CA PRO A 10 39.61 -0.98 -27.25
C PRO A 10 39.84 -1.63 -28.62
N ALA A 11 38.92 -2.50 -29.04
CA ALA A 11 38.92 -3.13 -30.35
C ALA A 11 38.74 -2.09 -31.47
N PRO A 12 39.57 -2.12 -32.53
CA PRO A 12 39.40 -1.24 -33.69
C PRO A 12 38.30 -1.75 -34.61
N PHE A 13 37.40 -0.85 -35.03
CA PHE A 13 36.47 -1.07 -36.12
C PHE A 13 37.24 -1.39 -37.40
N THR A 14 37.15 -2.63 -37.86
CA THR A 14 37.65 -3.05 -39.18
C THR A 14 36.72 -2.54 -40.27
N ARG A 15 37.13 -1.46 -40.95
CA ARG A 15 36.79 -1.25 -42.35
C ARG A 15 38.06 -1.48 -43.16
N LEU A 16 38.14 -2.65 -43.81
CA LEU A 16 39.08 -2.83 -44.90
C LEU A 16 38.60 -1.98 -46.08
N PRO A 17 39.49 -1.15 -46.63
CA PRO A 17 39.76 -1.29 -48.04
C PRO A 17 41.18 -1.81 -48.21
N VAL A 18 41.28 -3.00 -48.79
CA VAL A 18 42.48 -3.47 -49.47
C VAL A 18 42.79 -2.45 -50.56
N ARG A 19 43.88 -1.69 -50.40
CA ARG A 19 44.77 -1.19 -51.46
C ARG A 19 45.79 -0.26 -50.85
N GLN A 20 46.98 -0.78 -50.60
CA GLN A 20 48.22 -0.01 -50.70
C GLN A 20 49.41 -0.97 -50.69
N ALA A 21 49.98 -1.18 -51.86
CA ALA A 21 51.40 -1.42 -52.03
C ALA A 21 51.79 -0.80 -53.38
N LEU A 22 53.01 -0.27 -53.42
CA LEU A 22 53.74 0.36 -54.54
C LEU A 22 53.77 1.89 -54.52
N TYR A 23 54.77 2.39 -53.79
CA TYR A 23 55.42 3.67 -54.04
C TYR A 23 56.44 3.54 -55.17
N LEU A 24 56.70 4.68 -55.82
CA LEU A 24 57.80 5.01 -56.74
C LEU A 24 57.61 4.56 -58.20
N LEU A 25 57.11 5.48 -59.02
CA LEU A 25 57.83 6.08 -60.15
C LEU A 25 57.03 7.26 -60.70
N ARG A 26 57.74 8.37 -60.91
CA ARG A 26 57.24 9.65 -61.38
C ARG A 26 57.07 9.58 -62.90
N SER A 27 55.82 9.58 -63.38
CA SER A 27 55.49 9.80 -64.79
C SER A 27 54.18 10.57 -64.89
N PHE A 28 54.26 11.79 -65.42
CA PHE A 28 53.11 12.64 -65.76
C PHE A 28 52.30 11.94 -66.86
N SER A 29 51.10 11.47 -66.54
CA SER A 29 50.08 11.12 -67.52
C SER A 29 48.72 11.43 -66.91
N TYR A 30 48.08 12.46 -67.47
CA TYR A 30 46.72 12.89 -67.14
C TYR A 30 45.72 11.82 -67.59
N SER A 31 45.33 10.92 -66.70
CA SER A 31 44.05 10.20 -66.79
C SER A 31 43.71 9.54 -65.45
N HIS A 32 43.18 10.35 -64.53
CA HIS A 32 42.45 9.84 -63.38
C HIS A 32 40.97 10.19 -63.54
N CYS A 33 40.19 9.23 -64.00
CA CYS A 33 38.75 9.24 -63.86
C CYS A 33 38.35 8.23 -62.77
N LEU A 34 37.32 8.64 -62.00
CA LEU A 34 36.51 7.90 -61.01
C LEU A 34 36.89 8.13 -59.54
N GLY A 35 36.25 9.14 -58.93
CA GLY A 35 36.02 9.24 -57.48
C GLY A 35 36.73 10.35 -56.72
N SER A 36 37.74 10.97 -57.32
CA SER A 36 38.50 12.10 -56.76
C SER A 36 38.08 13.39 -57.45
N SER A 37 37.01 14.03 -56.98
CA SER A 37 37.09 15.49 -56.96
C SER A 37 37.95 15.80 -55.74
N SER A 38 39.20 16.19 -55.97
CA SER A 38 39.91 16.98 -54.97
C SER A 38 38.96 18.12 -54.65
N ALA A 39 38.50 18.23 -53.38
CA ALA A 39 37.71 19.37 -52.97
C ALA A 39 38.48 20.61 -53.46
N PRO A 40 37.83 21.56 -54.18
CA PRO A 40 38.53 22.76 -54.58
C PRO A 40 39.01 23.49 -53.32
N PRO A 41 40.07 24.30 -53.39
CA PRO A 41 40.55 25.08 -52.24
C PRO A 41 39.48 26.02 -51.66
N GLU A 42 38.47 26.37 -52.45
CA GLU A 42 37.31 27.16 -52.05
C GLU A 42 36.30 26.38 -51.19
N SER A 43 36.33 25.05 -51.22
CA SER A 43 35.44 24.22 -50.40
C SER A 43 35.87 24.28 -48.94
N PRO A 44 34.95 24.48 -47.97
CA PRO A 44 35.28 24.39 -46.54
C PRO A 44 35.76 22.99 -46.14
N SER A 45 35.53 21.99 -47.00
CA SER A 45 36.02 20.62 -46.80
C SER A 45 37.43 20.36 -47.36
N TYR A 46 38.10 21.38 -47.92
CA TYR A 46 39.46 21.29 -48.47
C TYR A 46 40.47 20.86 -47.41
N VAL A 47 40.38 21.47 -46.22
CA VAL A 47 41.12 21.03 -45.02
C VAL A 47 40.10 20.63 -43.97
N ARG A 48 40.03 19.33 -43.66
CA ARG A 48 39.11 18.79 -42.66
C ARG A 48 39.69 18.92 -41.26
N LEU A 49 39.35 20.02 -40.58
CA LEU A 49 39.65 20.19 -39.16
C LEU A 49 38.54 19.51 -38.34
N PRO A 50 38.85 18.55 -37.47
CA PRO A 50 37.85 17.96 -36.59
C PRO A 50 37.40 19.00 -35.57
N THR A 51 36.10 19.09 -35.32
CA THR A 51 35.56 19.90 -34.23
C THR A 51 35.78 19.20 -32.90
N PRO A 52 36.14 19.93 -31.83
CA PRO A 52 36.22 19.35 -30.50
C PRO A 52 34.83 18.89 -30.03
N PRO A 53 34.74 17.87 -29.14
CA PRO A 53 33.46 17.42 -28.62
C PRO A 53 32.75 18.57 -27.87
N GLN A 54 31.41 18.63 -27.99
CA GLN A 54 30.56 19.65 -27.34
C GLN A 54 30.86 21.12 -27.77
N SER A 55 31.35 21.35 -28.99
CA SER A 55 31.66 22.71 -29.47
C SER A 55 30.46 23.53 -29.93
N ASP A 56 29.38 22.86 -30.35
CA ASP A 56 28.18 23.49 -30.90
C ASP A 56 26.95 22.99 -30.14
N GLU A 57 26.07 23.92 -29.77
CA GLU A 57 24.82 23.67 -29.04
C GLU A 57 23.58 23.92 -29.93
N ALA A 58 23.76 24.04 -31.25
CA ALA A 58 22.69 24.22 -32.21
C ALA A 58 21.61 23.13 -32.07
N LYS A 59 20.38 23.55 -31.77
CA LYS A 59 19.24 22.65 -31.59
C LYS A 59 18.59 22.33 -32.94
N PRO A 60 18.48 21.05 -33.34
CA PRO A 60 17.79 20.70 -34.58
C PRO A 60 16.32 21.08 -34.49
N THR A 61 15.76 21.55 -35.60
CA THR A 61 14.34 21.90 -35.67
C THR A 61 13.46 20.66 -35.52
N ARG A 62 12.26 20.83 -34.95
CA ARG A 62 11.33 19.72 -34.76
C ARG A 62 10.71 19.29 -36.09
N VAL A 63 11.10 18.12 -36.59
CA VAL A 63 10.49 17.48 -37.77
C VAL A 63 9.06 17.02 -37.43
N ARG A 64 8.10 17.29 -38.32
CA ARG A 64 6.68 16.90 -38.17
C ARG A 64 6.37 15.62 -38.96
N GLY A 65 5.36 14.87 -38.54
CA GLY A 65 4.95 13.61 -39.17
C GLY A 65 5.68 12.37 -38.61
N HIS A 66 5.31 11.19 -39.11
CA HIS A 66 5.95 9.91 -38.79
C HIS A 66 5.99 9.02 -40.03
N LEU A 67 7.02 8.17 -40.13
CA LEU A 67 7.10 7.11 -41.13
C LEU A 67 6.43 5.84 -40.59
N PRO A 68 5.81 5.01 -41.45
CA PRO A 68 5.25 3.73 -41.02
C PRO A 68 6.35 2.82 -40.50
N VAL A 69 6.12 2.22 -39.32
CA VAL A 69 7.09 1.31 -38.70
C VAL A 69 7.09 -0.02 -39.48
N PRO A 70 8.25 -0.47 -39.99
CA PRO A 70 8.34 -1.77 -40.67
C PRO A 70 7.92 -2.91 -39.74
N ARG A 71 7.20 -3.89 -40.29
CA ARG A 71 6.79 -5.09 -39.55
C ARG A 71 7.99 -5.95 -39.14
N ASP A 72 7.86 -6.64 -38.01
CA ASP A 72 8.83 -7.64 -37.59
C ASP A 72 8.66 -8.94 -38.40
N VAL A 73 9.75 -9.39 -39.04
CA VAL A 73 9.78 -10.62 -39.85
C VAL A 73 10.15 -11.83 -39.00
N PHE A 74 10.86 -11.61 -37.88
CA PHE A 74 11.41 -12.64 -37.03
C PHE A 74 10.92 -12.43 -35.59
N PRO A 75 9.73 -12.90 -35.23
CA PRO A 75 9.29 -12.80 -33.84
C PRO A 75 10.21 -13.61 -32.92
N ARG A 76 10.33 -13.19 -31.66
CA ARG A 76 11.25 -13.81 -30.68
C ARG A 76 11.00 -15.31 -30.45
N LEU A 77 9.74 -15.74 -30.55
CA LEU A 77 9.34 -17.14 -30.37
C LEU A 77 9.82 -18.06 -31.51
N GLU A 78 9.88 -17.53 -32.74
CA GLU A 78 10.21 -18.31 -33.94
C GLU A 78 11.73 -18.39 -34.18
N GLY A 79 12.49 -17.42 -33.67
CA GLY A 79 13.95 -17.44 -33.71
C GLY A 79 14.50 -17.49 -35.15
N ASP A 80 15.37 -18.48 -35.41
CA ASP A 80 16.15 -18.64 -36.64
C ASP A 80 15.49 -19.56 -37.69
N VAL A 81 14.27 -20.05 -37.44
CA VAL A 81 13.62 -21.09 -38.27
C VAL A 81 13.58 -20.71 -39.75
N LYS A 82 13.31 -19.44 -40.05
CA LYS A 82 13.18 -18.91 -41.42
C LYS A 82 14.50 -18.83 -42.20
N ILE A 83 15.64 -18.83 -41.52
CA ILE A 83 16.98 -18.78 -42.15
C ILE A 83 17.47 -20.19 -42.50
N ARG A 84 16.95 -21.22 -41.82
CA ARG A 84 17.39 -22.59 -42.05
C ARG A 84 17.10 -23.03 -43.48
N SER A 85 18.05 -23.78 -44.07
CA SER A 85 17.94 -24.29 -45.44
C SER A 85 16.62 -25.03 -45.70
N TYR A 86 16.19 -25.84 -44.73
CA TYR A 86 14.91 -26.57 -44.79
C TYR A 86 13.71 -25.65 -45.03
N TYR A 87 13.64 -24.48 -44.39
CA TYR A 87 12.53 -23.54 -44.58
C TYR A 87 12.54 -22.96 -45.99
N ILE A 88 13.72 -22.59 -46.50
CA ILE A 88 13.89 -22.00 -47.84
C ILE A 88 13.53 -23.02 -48.92
N GLU A 89 14.02 -24.25 -48.79
CA GLU A 89 13.75 -25.35 -49.71
C GLU A 89 12.27 -25.76 -49.70
N ARG A 90 11.62 -25.75 -48.53
CA ARG A 90 10.19 -26.03 -48.42
C ARG A 90 9.33 -24.91 -48.98
N THR A 91 9.69 -23.65 -48.72
CA THR A 91 8.89 -22.48 -49.11
C THR A 91 9.01 -22.20 -50.61
N ALA A 92 10.21 -22.38 -51.17
CA ALA A 92 10.50 -22.11 -52.58
C ALA A 92 11.21 -23.29 -53.23
N ALA A 93 10.52 -24.43 -53.27
CA ALA A 93 11.04 -25.68 -53.82
C ALA A 93 11.52 -25.53 -55.27
N ARG A 94 12.62 -26.21 -55.56
CA ARG A 94 13.13 -26.35 -56.93
C ARG A 94 12.34 -27.43 -57.68
N PRO A 95 12.12 -27.27 -58.99
CA PRO A 95 11.42 -28.29 -59.76
C PRO A 95 12.21 -29.61 -59.76
N THR A 96 11.52 -30.72 -59.56
CA THR A 96 12.11 -32.07 -59.53
C THR A 96 12.81 -32.43 -60.85
N ARG A 97 12.35 -31.86 -61.98
CA ARG A 97 13.00 -31.99 -63.29
C ARG A 97 13.23 -30.61 -63.88
N ARG A 98 14.49 -30.31 -64.18
CA ARG A 98 14.88 -29.08 -64.90
C ARG A 98 14.52 -29.26 -66.37
N ARG A 99 13.38 -28.72 -66.78
CA ARG A 99 12.98 -28.67 -68.20
C ARG A 99 13.41 -27.32 -68.76
N ASP A 100 14.24 -27.34 -69.79
CA ASP A 100 14.49 -26.14 -70.58
C ASP A 100 13.18 -25.82 -71.30
N GLY A 101 12.55 -24.71 -70.92
CA GLY A 101 11.25 -24.33 -71.46
C GLY A 101 11.32 -24.25 -72.99
N ASN A 102 10.43 -24.97 -73.67
CA ASN A 102 10.35 -24.93 -75.14
C ASN A 102 9.82 -23.57 -75.63
N SER A 103 9.11 -22.84 -74.76
CA SER A 103 8.57 -21.49 -75.03
C SER A 103 9.35 -20.39 -74.31
N SER A 104 9.48 -19.22 -74.94
CA SER A 104 10.08 -18.01 -74.35
C SER A 104 9.44 -17.64 -73.01
N VAL A 105 8.12 -17.80 -72.89
CA VAL A 105 7.36 -17.54 -71.66
C VAL A 105 7.78 -18.48 -70.53
N GLN A 106 8.06 -19.75 -70.84
CA GLN A 106 8.49 -20.73 -69.84
C GLN A 106 9.91 -20.42 -69.32
N ARG A 107 10.83 -20.00 -70.20
CA ARG A 107 12.18 -19.57 -69.80
C ARG A 107 12.14 -18.34 -68.92
N TRP A 108 11.32 -17.35 -69.27
CA TRP A 108 11.12 -16.15 -68.44
C TRP A 108 10.56 -16.50 -67.05
N LYS A 109 9.54 -17.37 -66.98
CA LYS A 109 9.01 -17.85 -65.69
C LYS A 109 10.05 -18.60 -64.86
N ALA A 110 10.89 -19.41 -65.49
CA ALA A 110 11.97 -20.12 -64.80
C ALA A 110 13.03 -19.14 -64.25
N ALA A 111 13.44 -18.14 -65.03
CA ALA A 111 14.36 -17.09 -64.59
C ALA A 111 13.77 -16.25 -63.45
N LEU A 112 12.48 -15.88 -63.56
CA LEU A 112 11.76 -15.15 -62.51
C LEU A 112 11.67 -15.96 -61.21
N ALA A 113 11.42 -17.28 -61.31
CA ALA A 113 11.39 -18.15 -60.16
C ALA A 113 12.75 -18.27 -59.47
N GLU A 114 13.85 -18.34 -60.24
CA GLU A 114 15.19 -18.35 -59.66
C GLU A 114 15.53 -17.02 -58.99
N SER A 115 15.23 -15.88 -59.64
CA SER A 115 15.42 -14.56 -59.05
C SER A 115 14.63 -14.38 -57.75
N ARG A 116 13.38 -14.89 -57.67
CA ARG A 116 12.61 -14.87 -56.42
C ARG A 116 13.22 -15.75 -55.34
N ARG A 117 13.78 -16.92 -55.69
CA ARG A 117 14.47 -17.81 -54.75
C ARG A 117 15.73 -17.17 -54.19
N THR A 118 16.57 -16.59 -55.04
CA THR A 118 17.80 -15.89 -54.60
C THR A 118 17.44 -14.70 -53.71
N ASN A 119 16.49 -13.87 -54.14
CA ASN A 119 16.08 -12.69 -53.36
C ASN A 119 15.45 -13.06 -52.01
N LEU A 120 14.70 -14.17 -51.94
CA LEU A 120 14.12 -14.66 -50.68
C LEU A 120 15.22 -15.10 -49.71
N LYS A 121 16.18 -15.89 -50.19
CA LYS A 121 17.31 -16.38 -49.39
C LYS A 121 18.16 -15.21 -48.91
N ASP A 122 18.68 -14.42 -49.85
CA ASP A 122 19.59 -13.31 -49.55
C ASP A 122 18.90 -12.24 -48.70
N GLY A 123 17.60 -12.01 -48.92
CA GLY A 123 16.78 -11.08 -48.14
C GLY A 123 16.59 -11.53 -46.70
N LEU A 124 16.30 -12.82 -46.46
CA LEU A 124 16.17 -13.35 -45.10
C LEU A 124 17.50 -13.36 -44.36
N ASP A 125 18.59 -13.75 -45.05
CA ASP A 125 19.95 -13.75 -44.48
C ASP A 125 20.39 -12.31 -44.12
N ALA A 126 20.15 -11.33 -44.99
CA ALA A 126 20.49 -9.93 -44.74
C ALA A 126 19.64 -9.31 -43.61
N LEU A 127 18.34 -9.62 -43.54
CA LEU A 127 17.49 -9.10 -42.47
C LEU A 127 17.84 -9.72 -41.12
N TRP A 128 18.19 -11.01 -41.09
CA TRP A 128 18.62 -11.68 -39.87
C TRP A 128 19.95 -11.15 -39.35
N THR A 129 20.95 -11.02 -40.22
CA THR A 129 22.26 -10.44 -39.85
C THR A 129 22.10 -9.02 -39.32
N ARG A 130 21.28 -8.18 -39.97
CA ARG A 130 20.94 -6.85 -39.48
C ARG A 130 20.29 -6.89 -38.10
N ARG A 131 19.34 -7.80 -37.88
CA ARG A 131 18.70 -7.95 -36.57
C ARG A 131 19.71 -8.32 -35.49
N LEU A 132 20.54 -9.33 -35.75
CA LEU A 132 21.54 -9.81 -34.80
C LEU A 132 22.52 -8.69 -34.39
N GLN A 133 22.96 -7.87 -35.35
CA GLN A 133 23.79 -6.71 -35.08
C GLN A 133 23.10 -5.70 -34.16
N ILE A 134 21.85 -5.35 -34.46
CA ILE A 134 21.06 -4.40 -33.64
C ILE A 134 20.82 -4.96 -32.23
N ASP A 135 20.47 -6.24 -32.11
CA ASP A 135 20.21 -6.89 -30.83
C ASP A 135 21.50 -6.96 -29.99
N ASN A 136 22.66 -7.27 -30.59
CA ASN A 136 23.96 -7.26 -29.92
C ASN A 136 24.34 -5.84 -29.45
N ASP A 137 24.30 -4.85 -30.33
CA ASP A 137 24.61 -3.46 -29.99
C ASP A 137 23.72 -2.92 -28.86
N ARG A 138 22.44 -3.32 -28.88
CA ARG A 138 21.49 -3.00 -27.82
C ARG A 138 21.88 -3.69 -26.51
N ASN A 139 22.14 -5.00 -26.55
CA ASN A 139 22.47 -5.78 -25.36
C ASN A 139 23.77 -5.29 -24.72
N ASP A 140 24.77 -4.95 -25.52
CA ASP A 140 26.05 -4.39 -25.06
C ASP A 140 25.84 -3.03 -24.38
N ARG A 141 25.02 -2.16 -24.98
CA ARG A 141 24.67 -0.87 -24.38
C ARG A 141 23.92 -1.03 -23.06
N VAL A 142 22.94 -1.94 -23.01
CA VAL A 142 22.11 -2.19 -21.82
C VAL A 142 22.95 -2.80 -20.70
N SER A 143 23.74 -3.82 -21.00
CA SER A 143 24.62 -4.48 -20.03
C SER A 143 25.65 -3.52 -19.45
N ARG A 144 26.30 -2.71 -20.29
CA ARG A 144 27.23 -1.68 -19.83
C ARG A 144 26.57 -0.68 -18.89
N LYS A 145 25.37 -0.18 -19.26
CA LYS A 145 24.63 0.78 -18.44
C LYS A 145 24.20 0.16 -17.11
N PHE A 146 23.74 -1.09 -17.13
CA PHE A 146 23.38 -1.84 -15.93
C PHE A 146 24.58 -2.00 -14.98
N GLN A 147 25.73 -2.43 -15.51
CA GLN A 147 26.96 -2.56 -14.73
C GLN A 147 27.42 -1.22 -14.14
N GLN A 148 27.36 -0.13 -14.92
CA GLN A 148 27.70 1.20 -14.44
C GLN A 148 26.80 1.65 -13.29
N HIS A 149 25.48 1.49 -13.42
CA HIS A 149 24.55 1.85 -12.36
C HIS A 149 24.71 1.00 -11.11
N ASN A 150 24.87 -0.32 -11.26
CA ASN A 150 25.10 -1.20 -10.12
C ASN A 150 26.42 -0.87 -9.42
N LYS A 151 27.47 -0.60 -10.18
CA LYS A 151 28.76 -0.20 -9.63
C LYS A 151 28.65 1.10 -8.86
N ALA A 152 28.02 2.13 -9.43
CA ALA A 152 27.82 3.42 -8.77
C ALA A 152 26.91 3.32 -7.53
N GLY A 153 25.89 2.44 -7.57
CA GLY A 153 25.00 2.21 -6.43
C GLY A 153 25.63 1.39 -5.29
N ALA A 154 26.62 0.54 -5.60
CA ALA A 154 27.37 -0.23 -4.62
C ALA A 154 28.67 0.46 -4.17
N GLU A 155 29.02 1.61 -4.77
CA GLU A 155 30.21 2.35 -4.43
C GLU A 155 30.07 2.90 -2.99
N PRO A 156 31.09 2.72 -2.14
CA PRO A 156 31.05 3.30 -0.81
C PRO A 156 31.01 4.83 -0.90
N GLU A 157 30.48 5.45 0.15
CA GLU A 157 30.56 6.90 0.30
C GLU A 157 32.02 7.38 0.28
N ARG A 158 32.20 8.62 -0.16
CA ARG A 158 33.50 9.26 -0.25
C ARG A 158 34.11 9.43 1.14
N GLU A 159 35.44 9.30 1.25
CA GLU A 159 36.12 9.28 2.56
C GLU A 159 36.04 10.63 3.30
N ASP A 160 36.09 11.74 2.58
CA ASP A 160 35.91 13.09 3.11
C ASP A 160 34.49 13.28 3.68
N ASP A 161 33.45 12.84 2.97
CA ASP A 161 32.08 12.84 3.48
C ASP A 161 31.93 11.94 4.72
N ARG A 162 32.63 10.79 4.73
CA ARG A 162 32.63 9.88 5.88
C ARG A 162 33.24 10.49 7.14
N LEU A 163 34.29 11.29 6.99
CA LEU A 163 35.03 11.87 8.11
C LEU A 163 34.45 13.22 8.57
N THR A 164 33.79 13.95 7.69
CA THR A 164 33.21 15.27 8.00
C THR A 164 31.76 15.20 8.46
N ARG A 165 31.03 14.12 8.19
CA ARG A 165 29.65 13.95 8.67
C ARG A 165 29.59 13.94 10.20
N PRO A 166 28.54 14.49 10.81
CA PRO A 166 28.31 14.34 12.24
C PRO A 166 28.02 12.88 12.60
N THR A 167 28.35 12.49 13.82
CA THR A 167 28.12 11.14 14.33
C THR A 167 26.66 10.93 14.71
N ILE A 168 26.03 9.85 14.23
CA ILE A 168 24.71 9.40 14.66
C ILE A 168 24.90 8.13 15.51
N LEU A 169 24.27 8.07 16.67
CA LEU A 169 24.33 6.90 17.55
C LEU A 169 23.62 5.70 16.88
N HIS A 170 24.25 4.52 16.94
CA HIS A 170 23.68 3.32 16.34
C HIS A 170 22.31 2.95 16.91
N SER A 171 22.07 3.25 18.19
CA SER A 171 20.78 3.07 18.86
C SER A 171 19.63 3.84 18.22
N ILE A 172 19.91 4.97 17.56
CA ILE A 172 18.91 5.76 16.83
C ILE A 172 18.72 5.20 15.41
N THR A 173 19.79 4.64 14.82
CA THR A 173 19.72 4.05 13.48
C THR A 173 18.99 2.71 13.44
N ASP A 174 19.01 1.95 14.54
CA ASP A 174 18.23 0.72 14.64
C ASP A 174 16.75 1.05 14.86
N THR A 175 16.01 1.17 13.76
CA THR A 175 14.56 1.41 13.76
C THR A 175 13.75 0.14 13.98
N ARG A 176 14.41 -1.01 14.15
CA ARG A 176 13.70 -2.27 14.32
C ARG A 176 13.08 -2.35 15.71
N VAL A 177 11.76 -2.55 15.75
CA VAL A 177 11.04 -2.82 17.00
C VAL A 177 11.15 -4.30 17.33
N TYR A 178 11.85 -4.62 18.41
CA TYR A 178 11.95 -5.99 18.94
C TYR A 178 10.73 -6.30 19.83
N PRO A 179 10.26 -7.56 19.84
CA PRO A 179 9.20 -7.97 20.76
C PRO A 179 9.69 -7.87 22.21
N ASP A 180 8.81 -7.37 23.09
CA ASP A 180 9.09 -7.28 24.52
C ASP A 180 9.37 -8.69 25.08
N PRO A 181 10.53 -8.93 25.72
CA PRO A 181 10.83 -10.22 26.34
C PRO A 181 9.79 -10.62 27.40
N ASN A 182 9.18 -9.65 28.07
CA ASN A 182 8.22 -9.87 29.15
C ASN A 182 6.75 -9.81 28.69
N ARG A 183 6.50 -9.95 27.38
CA ARG A 183 5.14 -9.85 26.82
C ARG A 183 4.13 -10.81 27.49
N PHE A 184 4.55 -12.03 27.80
CA PHE A 184 3.66 -13.06 28.33
C PHE A 184 3.34 -12.86 29.81
N SER A 185 4.32 -12.44 30.62
CA SER A 185 4.08 -12.10 32.03
C SER A 185 3.14 -10.91 32.14
N ARG A 186 3.40 -9.85 31.36
CA ARG A 186 2.53 -8.66 31.31
C ARG A 186 1.10 -8.98 30.86
N ALA A 187 0.94 -9.88 29.88
CA ALA A 187 -0.38 -10.33 29.44
C ALA A 187 -1.14 -11.05 30.57
N ASN A 188 -0.45 -11.92 31.33
CA ASN A 188 -1.06 -12.63 32.46
C ASN A 188 -1.47 -11.65 33.58
N GLU A 189 -0.62 -10.68 33.92
CA GLU A 189 -0.96 -9.62 34.88
C GLU A 189 -2.14 -8.76 34.40
N SER A 190 -2.23 -8.48 33.10
CA SER A 190 -3.37 -7.74 32.56
C SER A 190 -4.66 -8.55 32.66
N ARG A 191 -4.59 -9.87 32.44
CA ARG A 191 -5.74 -10.78 32.53
C ARG A 191 -6.29 -10.86 33.96
N THR A 192 -5.42 -10.92 34.96
CA THR A 192 -5.88 -10.95 36.37
C THR A 192 -6.58 -9.64 36.75
N LYS A 193 -6.06 -8.48 36.33
CA LYS A 193 -6.70 -7.17 36.55
C LYS A 193 -8.08 -7.09 35.90
N VAL A 194 -8.21 -7.56 34.67
CA VAL A 194 -9.50 -7.61 33.96
C VAL A 194 -10.48 -8.51 34.69
N LEU A 195 -10.06 -9.70 35.13
CA LEU A 195 -10.91 -10.61 35.89
C LEU A 195 -11.42 -10.00 37.20
N VAL A 196 -10.59 -9.26 37.92
CA VAL A 196 -11.00 -8.55 39.14
C VAL A 196 -12.07 -7.50 38.83
N SER A 197 -11.88 -6.69 37.78
CA SER A 197 -12.88 -5.70 37.37
C SER A 197 -14.20 -6.34 36.96
N ASP A 198 -14.15 -7.46 36.24
CA ASP A 198 -15.36 -8.17 35.82
C ASP A 198 -16.06 -8.88 36.98
N ASN A 199 -15.31 -9.36 37.98
CA ASN A 199 -15.87 -9.88 39.22
C ASN A 199 -16.62 -8.77 39.97
N ALA A 200 -16.01 -7.60 40.15
CA ALA A 200 -16.66 -6.46 40.83
C ALA A 200 -17.96 -6.03 40.12
N LYS A 201 -17.98 -6.01 38.77
CA LYS A 201 -19.22 -5.75 38.01
C LYS A 201 -20.27 -6.84 38.19
N ARG A 202 -19.85 -8.11 38.35
CA ARG A 202 -20.76 -9.23 38.61
C ARG A 202 -21.35 -9.15 40.01
N GLU A 203 -20.55 -8.79 41.00
CA GLU A 203 -21.00 -8.55 42.38
C GLU A 203 -22.00 -7.40 42.44
N ALA A 204 -21.67 -6.23 41.86
CA ALA A 204 -22.61 -5.11 41.81
C ALA A 204 -23.95 -5.44 41.12
N ARG A 205 -23.92 -6.27 40.07
CA ARG A 205 -25.16 -6.77 39.43
C ARG A 205 -25.94 -7.71 40.34
N ARG A 206 -25.27 -8.56 41.10
CA ARG A 206 -25.90 -9.46 42.06
C ARG A 206 -26.57 -8.68 43.18
N ASP A 207 -25.93 -7.63 43.68
CA ASP A 207 -26.47 -6.77 44.73
C ASP A 207 -27.73 -6.05 44.26
N ALA A 208 -27.72 -5.51 43.03
CA ALA A 208 -28.89 -4.89 42.43
C ALA A 208 -30.07 -5.88 42.24
N ILE A 209 -29.79 -7.12 41.86
CA ILE A 209 -30.82 -8.16 41.74
C ILE A 209 -31.39 -8.53 43.12
N MET A 210 -30.56 -8.58 44.16
CA MET A 210 -31.01 -8.85 45.52
C MET A 210 -31.89 -7.71 46.06
N GLU A 211 -31.56 -6.46 45.77
CA GLU A 211 -32.42 -5.31 46.09
C GLU A 211 -33.78 -5.41 45.38
N LEU A 212 -33.78 -5.83 44.11
CA LEU A 212 -35.02 -6.09 43.39
C LEU A 212 -35.83 -7.22 44.03
N TYR A 213 -35.18 -8.30 44.47
CA TYR A 213 -35.84 -9.45 45.10
C TYR A 213 -36.57 -9.05 46.39
N ILE A 214 -35.96 -8.21 47.22
CA ILE A 214 -36.59 -7.75 48.47
C ILE A 214 -37.70 -6.75 48.21
N SER A 215 -37.50 -5.83 47.25
CA SER A 215 -38.57 -4.90 46.87
C SER A 215 -39.74 -5.58 46.16
N ALA A 216 -39.54 -6.77 45.58
CA ALA A 216 -40.59 -7.53 44.91
C ALA A 216 -41.72 -7.99 45.83
N SER A 217 -41.55 -7.98 47.16
CA SER A 217 -42.66 -8.24 48.11
C SER A 217 -43.79 -7.22 47.99
N ASN A 218 -43.47 -6.01 47.53
CA ASN A 218 -44.43 -4.93 47.34
C ASN A 218 -45.01 -4.90 45.92
N PHE A 219 -44.56 -5.79 45.02
CA PHE A 219 -45.07 -5.84 43.66
C PHE A 219 -46.36 -6.63 43.62
N ILE A 220 -47.37 -6.06 42.97
CA ILE A 220 -48.63 -6.73 42.69
C ILE A 220 -48.44 -7.55 41.42
N VAL A 221 -48.38 -8.89 41.57
CA VAL A 221 -48.15 -9.79 40.43
C VAL A 221 -49.46 -10.45 39.99
N HIS A 222 -50.36 -10.72 40.94
CA HIS A 222 -51.61 -11.42 40.68
C HIS A 222 -52.83 -10.49 40.73
N GLU A 223 -53.85 -10.77 39.92
CA GLU A 223 -55.11 -9.99 39.90
C GLU A 223 -55.83 -9.99 41.26
N ASN A 224 -55.66 -11.04 42.05
CA ASN A 224 -56.27 -11.13 43.38
C ASN A 224 -55.63 -10.12 44.36
N GLU A 225 -54.30 -9.99 44.34
CA GLU A 225 -53.56 -9.00 45.13
C GLU A 225 -53.94 -7.58 44.71
N LEU A 226 -54.14 -7.36 43.39
CA LEU A 226 -54.57 -6.09 42.85
C LEU A 226 -55.95 -5.69 43.39
N ARG A 227 -56.92 -6.62 43.40
CA ARG A 227 -58.26 -6.35 43.94
C ARG A 227 -58.22 -6.00 45.41
N VAL A 228 -57.42 -6.75 46.21
CA VAL A 228 -57.25 -6.48 47.64
C VAL A 228 -56.64 -5.10 47.89
N GLU A 229 -55.60 -4.72 47.14
CA GLU A 229 -55.00 -3.39 47.28
C GLU A 229 -55.92 -2.27 46.77
N ILE A 230 -56.72 -2.51 45.72
CA ILE A 230 -57.74 -1.56 45.26
C ILE A 230 -58.80 -1.35 46.33
N ASP A 231 -59.37 -2.44 46.86
CA ASP A 231 -60.40 -2.37 47.89
C ASP A 231 -59.88 -1.74 49.18
N LYS A 232 -58.57 -1.81 49.45
CA LYS A 232 -57.92 -1.16 50.58
C LYS A 232 -57.69 0.34 50.33
N LEU A 233 -57.11 0.71 49.18
CA LEU A 233 -56.70 2.09 48.88
C LEU A 233 -57.86 2.98 48.41
N PHE A 234 -58.87 2.42 47.74
CA PHE A 234 -59.97 3.16 47.11
C PHE A 234 -61.28 3.07 47.91
N THR A 235 -61.21 3.03 49.24
CA THR A 235 -62.41 3.23 50.09
C THR A 235 -62.73 4.71 50.27
N GLU A 236 -64.02 5.07 50.34
CA GLU A 236 -64.47 6.46 50.54
C GLU A 236 -63.92 7.05 51.87
N ASP A 237 -63.69 6.19 52.87
CA ASP A 237 -63.16 6.55 54.17
C ASP A 237 -61.63 6.37 54.31
N TYR A 238 -60.90 5.93 53.27
CA TYR A 238 -59.45 5.65 53.34
C TYR A 238 -58.67 6.82 53.92
N PHE A 239 -58.89 8.01 53.36
CA PHE A 239 -58.19 9.22 53.77
C PHE A 239 -58.64 9.68 55.18
N ARG A 240 -59.90 9.42 55.56
CA ARG A 240 -60.42 9.76 56.89
C ARG A 240 -59.83 8.85 57.96
N GLN A 241 -59.77 7.54 57.73
CA GLN A 241 -59.18 6.55 58.63
C GLN A 241 -57.68 6.81 58.82
N GLN A 242 -56.94 7.02 57.73
CA GLN A 242 -55.50 7.30 57.78
C GLN A 242 -55.19 8.62 58.52
N SER A 243 -56.04 9.64 58.39
CA SER A 243 -55.90 10.91 59.10
C SER A 243 -56.08 10.77 60.63
N GLN A 244 -56.98 9.87 61.05
CA GLN A 244 -57.24 9.57 62.46
C GLN A 244 -56.11 8.77 63.10
N GLU A 245 -55.56 7.79 62.37
CA GLU A 245 -54.40 6.99 62.80
C GLU A 245 -53.13 7.84 62.95
N THR A 246 -52.94 8.83 62.07
CA THR A 246 -51.77 9.73 62.13
C THR A 246 -51.98 10.92 63.09
N HIS A 247 -53.00 10.85 63.96
CA HIS A 247 -53.37 11.88 64.95
C HIS A 247 -53.50 13.31 64.37
N ARG A 248 -54.03 13.44 63.15
CA ARG A 248 -54.20 14.76 62.50
C ARG A 248 -55.62 15.27 62.67
N GLN A 249 -55.74 16.46 63.26
CA GLN A 249 -57.02 17.13 63.45
C GLN A 249 -57.46 17.82 62.16
N GLY A 250 -58.28 17.13 61.37
CA GLY A 250 -58.97 17.66 60.19
C GLY A 250 -59.43 16.54 59.25
N SER A 251 -60.72 16.48 58.93
CA SER A 251 -61.27 15.52 57.95
C SER A 251 -60.87 15.94 56.53
N THR A 252 -59.70 15.50 56.08
CA THR A 252 -59.21 15.80 54.73
C THR A 252 -59.49 14.62 53.77
N GLU A 253 -60.16 14.89 52.66
CA GLU A 253 -60.53 13.87 51.64
C GLU A 253 -59.50 13.73 50.52
N ASN A 254 -58.27 14.27 50.70
CA ASN A 254 -57.25 14.30 49.66
C ASN A 254 -55.87 13.85 50.16
N THR A 255 -55.05 13.38 49.21
CA THR A 255 -53.64 13.00 49.45
C THR A 255 -52.81 14.14 50.03
N TRP A 256 -53.13 15.39 49.69
CA TRP A 256 -52.43 16.58 50.16
C TRP A 256 -52.69 16.90 51.63
N GLY A 257 -53.85 16.50 52.16
CA GLY A 257 -54.17 16.61 53.58
C GLY A 257 -53.40 15.60 54.44
N ILE A 258 -53.11 14.42 53.89
CA ILE A 258 -52.42 13.32 54.62
C ILE A 258 -50.92 13.28 54.39
N TYR A 259 -50.44 13.55 53.18
CA TYR A 259 -49.02 13.48 52.86
C TYR A 259 -48.39 14.87 52.73
N GLY A 260 -49.20 15.92 52.82
CA GLY A 260 -48.76 17.30 52.62
C GLY A 260 -48.48 17.62 51.15
N ARG A 261 -47.97 18.83 50.91
CA ARG A 261 -47.46 19.23 49.59
C ARG A 261 -46.28 18.33 49.19
N PRO A 262 -46.19 17.91 47.92
CA PRO A 262 -45.05 17.13 47.45
C PRO A 262 -43.73 17.87 47.72
N PRO A 263 -42.62 17.13 47.90
CA PRO A 263 -41.35 17.73 48.26
C PRO A 263 -40.85 18.68 47.16
N SER A 264 -40.81 19.98 47.47
CA SER A 264 -40.09 21.00 46.68
C SER A 264 -38.60 21.00 47.03
N ILE A 265 -37.76 21.57 46.16
CA ILE A 265 -36.31 21.73 46.37
C ILE A 265 -36.03 22.41 47.72
N GLY A 266 -36.80 23.43 48.09
CA GLY A 266 -36.67 24.10 49.39
C GLY A 266 -36.87 23.13 50.56
N ASN A 267 -37.86 22.24 50.46
CA ASN A 267 -38.13 21.23 51.48
C ASN A 267 -37.01 20.17 51.55
N MET A 268 -36.43 19.76 50.42
CA MET A 268 -35.31 18.81 50.41
C MET A 268 -34.04 19.41 51.02
N MET A 269 -33.86 20.72 50.89
CA MET A 269 -32.75 21.43 51.51
C MET A 269 -32.96 21.58 53.02
N GLU A 270 -34.17 21.92 53.45
CA GLU A 270 -34.55 22.01 54.88
C GLU A 270 -34.40 20.67 55.62
N THR A 271 -34.70 19.54 54.97
CA THR A 271 -34.46 18.21 55.56
C THR A 271 -32.97 17.87 55.66
N SER A 272 -32.15 18.36 54.73
CA SER A 272 -30.69 18.17 54.77
C SER A 272 -29.98 19.04 55.82
N THR A 273 -30.52 20.22 56.12
CA THR A 273 -29.97 21.17 57.10
C THR A 273 -30.50 20.96 58.53
N GLY A 274 -31.40 19.99 58.74
CA GLY A 274 -32.01 19.71 60.04
C GLY A 274 -33.00 20.77 60.52
N ALA A 275 -33.39 21.71 59.66
CA ALA A 275 -34.27 22.84 59.97
C ALA A 275 -35.72 22.65 59.45
N SER A 276 -36.09 21.44 59.07
CA SER A 276 -37.44 21.15 58.55
C SER A 276 -38.49 21.38 59.63
N THR A 277 -39.46 22.24 59.33
CA THR A 277 -40.62 22.53 60.20
C THR A 277 -41.83 21.68 59.84
N LYS A 278 -41.66 20.66 59.01
CA LYS A 278 -42.75 19.78 58.58
C LYS A 278 -43.17 18.83 59.70
N VAL A 279 -44.48 18.73 59.88
CA VAL A 279 -45.09 17.80 60.84
C VAL A 279 -44.77 16.33 60.57
N MET A 280 -44.56 15.92 59.32
CA MET A 280 -44.13 14.53 59.00
C MET A 280 -42.67 14.25 59.33
N ASP A 281 -41.82 15.28 59.37
CA ASP A 281 -40.43 15.16 59.82
C ASP A 281 -40.32 15.25 61.35
N LEU A 282 -41.43 15.53 62.07
CA LEU A 282 -41.47 15.44 63.53
C LEU A 282 -41.53 13.98 64.01
N ASP A 283 -42.13 13.09 63.22
CA ASP A 283 -42.27 11.67 63.55
C ASP A 283 -41.01 10.85 63.16
N GLU A 284 -40.26 11.26 62.13
CA GLU A 284 -38.95 10.68 61.81
C GLU A 284 -37.84 11.38 62.61
N SER A 285 -37.39 10.77 63.70
CA SER A 285 -36.27 11.33 64.46
C SER A 285 -34.96 11.28 63.66
N GLU A 286 -34.03 12.21 63.93
CA GLU A 286 -32.67 12.15 63.37
C GLU A 286 -31.97 10.80 63.67
N PHE A 287 -32.38 10.15 64.76
CA PHE A 287 -31.98 8.80 65.11
C PHE A 287 -32.47 7.76 64.09
N ASP A 288 -33.73 7.80 63.65
CA ASP A 288 -34.28 6.86 62.66
C ASP A 288 -33.63 7.04 61.28
N ARG A 289 -33.36 8.28 60.88
CA ARG A 289 -32.61 8.59 59.65
C ARG A 289 -31.19 8.04 59.71
N SER A 290 -30.53 8.21 60.85
CA SER A 290 -29.19 7.69 61.10
C SER A 290 -29.19 6.16 61.12
N ALA A 291 -30.18 5.52 61.72
CA ALA A 291 -30.35 4.07 61.73
C ALA A 291 -30.56 3.51 60.31
N LYS A 292 -31.42 4.14 59.49
CA LYS A 292 -31.61 3.79 58.07
C LYS A 292 -30.31 3.92 57.26
N ARG A 293 -29.52 4.98 57.49
CA ARG A 293 -28.21 5.17 56.83
C ARG A 293 -27.18 4.15 57.28
N GLN A 294 -27.07 3.89 58.58
CA GLN A 294 -26.17 2.89 59.14
C GLN A 294 -26.52 1.50 58.62
N LYS A 295 -27.81 1.16 58.55
CA LYS A 295 -28.31 -0.07 57.93
C LYS A 295 -27.87 -0.16 56.47
N ARG A 296 -28.09 0.89 55.66
CA ARG A 296 -27.66 0.91 54.25
C ARG A 296 -26.15 0.75 54.08
N ILE A 297 -25.34 1.44 54.90
CA ILE A 297 -23.88 1.32 54.87
C ILE A 297 -23.44 -0.11 55.25
N ALA A 298 -24.08 -0.70 56.26
CA ALA A 298 -23.81 -2.07 56.64
C ALA A 298 -24.16 -3.03 55.50
N GLU A 299 -25.34 -2.90 54.89
CA GLU A 299 -25.77 -3.72 53.75
C GLU A 299 -24.84 -3.63 52.54
N ASP A 300 -24.42 -2.41 52.16
CA ASP A 300 -23.52 -2.17 51.03
C ASP A 300 -22.12 -2.75 51.30
N LEU A 301 -21.68 -2.78 52.57
CA LEU A 301 -20.38 -3.35 52.96
C LEU A 301 -20.44 -4.88 53.11
N THR A 302 -21.54 -5.44 53.61
CA THR A 302 -21.68 -6.89 53.83
C THR A 302 -22.22 -7.64 52.63
N GLY A 303 -22.72 -6.96 51.59
CA GLY A 303 -23.26 -7.58 50.37
C GLY A 303 -24.55 -8.37 50.61
N GLY A 304 -25.27 -8.04 51.68
CA GLY A 304 -26.48 -8.73 52.13
C GLY A 304 -27.47 -7.72 52.70
N LYS A 305 -28.73 -7.84 52.30
CA LYS A 305 -29.80 -7.00 52.85
C LYS A 305 -30.26 -7.54 54.20
N MET A 306 -30.37 -6.67 55.19
CA MET A 306 -30.85 -7.03 56.53
C MET A 306 -32.34 -6.65 56.62
N GLU A 307 -33.20 -7.53 57.14
CA GLU A 307 -34.58 -7.16 57.48
C GLU A 307 -34.62 -6.44 58.83
#